data_AF-A0A1B6JKZ9-F1
#
_entry.id   AF-A0A1B6JKZ9-F1
#
_cell.length_a   1.000
_cell.length_b   1.000
_cell.length_c   1.000
_cell.angle_alpha   90.00
_cell.angle_beta   90.00
_cell.angle_gamma   90.00
#
_symmetry.space_group_name_H-M   'P 1'
#
loop_
_entity.id
_entity.type
_entity.pdbx_description
1 polymer ?
#
loop_
_entity_poly.entity_id
_entity_poly.type
_entity_poly.pdbx_seq_one_letter_code
_entity_poly.pdbx_strand_id
1 'polypeptide(L)'
;LPTTLHLEGQEVNEPAAVANHLNDHFVMIADNTLKQNGQINTTLPVPQNQHHNIPSLFLHPTTEQEVISVINTFKAKPSAGVDGISAKIVKACKEQIQLPLTDIANKSFAQGKFPELLKVAKVYPKFKKGDATDANNYRPISLISTFSKVIEKLVLTRLLQHLYQHNLLNNKQHGFMAGKSTSTAIVDLVETIIDHLESDNIPMAILLDYSKAFDCLDHNQLLGKLKNLGIEGKAADWFESYLLNRKQIVEIKHMDKGTIQSVKSKTQTTTRGVPQGSVLGPVLFILFTNDFSSCVQIHCTPLMYADDTVLLLGNKNPNIIATTATTALNTAINYCKQNSLV
;
A
#
# COMPACT_ATOMS: atom_id res chain seq x y z
N LEU A 1 -23.80 -4.98 -8.11
CA LEU A 1 -23.21 -4.39 -6.87
C LEU A 1 -24.23 -4.62 -5.76
N PRO A 2 -23.82 -4.76 -4.49
CA PRO A 2 -24.79 -5.06 -3.43
C PRO A 2 -25.83 -3.96 -3.41
N THR A 3 -27.08 -4.36 -3.66
CA THR A 3 -28.25 -3.52 -3.42
C THR A 3 -28.76 -3.71 -1.99
N THR A 4 -28.19 -4.66 -1.25
CA THR A 4 -28.60 -5.06 0.10
C THR A 4 -27.36 -5.43 0.92
N LEU A 5 -27.32 -5.02 2.20
CA LEU A 5 -26.36 -5.46 3.22
C LEU A 5 -27.08 -5.84 4.52
N HIS A 6 -26.51 -6.78 5.28
CA HIS A 6 -26.99 -7.13 6.63
C HIS A 6 -26.14 -6.40 7.68
N LEU A 7 -26.77 -5.51 8.44
CA LEU A 7 -26.16 -4.70 9.50
C LEU A 7 -26.78 -5.04 10.83
N GLU A 8 -26.01 -5.59 11.77
CA GLU A 8 -26.47 -5.87 13.14
C GLU A 8 -27.79 -6.68 13.19
N GLY A 9 -28.02 -7.55 12.20
CA GLY A 9 -29.24 -8.36 12.07
C GLY A 9 -30.40 -7.68 11.32
N GLN A 10 -30.22 -6.47 10.78
CA GLN A 10 -31.20 -5.77 9.95
C GLN A 10 -30.75 -5.70 8.48
N GLU A 11 -31.70 -5.88 7.56
CA GLU A 11 -31.47 -5.73 6.13
C GLU A 11 -31.55 -4.26 5.71
N VAL A 12 -30.45 -3.73 5.17
CA VAL A 12 -30.38 -2.39 4.59
C VAL A 12 -30.34 -2.51 3.08
N ASN A 13 -31.38 -2.02 2.42
CA ASN A 13 -31.56 -2.12 0.96
C ASN A 13 -31.69 -0.76 0.25
N GLU A 14 -31.69 0.35 1.00
CA GLU A 14 -31.66 1.68 0.40
C GLU A 14 -30.25 1.97 -0.16
N PRO A 15 -30.09 2.26 -1.47
CA PRO A 15 -28.77 2.39 -2.09
C PRO A 15 -27.86 3.44 -1.43
N ALA A 16 -28.42 4.57 -1.00
CA ALA A 16 -27.66 5.61 -0.31
C ALA A 16 -27.17 5.14 1.07
N ALA A 17 -28.00 4.42 1.82
CA ALA A 17 -27.65 3.84 3.11
C ALA A 17 -26.57 2.76 2.95
N VAL A 18 -26.70 1.87 1.96
CA VAL A 18 -25.69 0.86 1.60
C VAL A 18 -24.34 1.51 1.28
N ALA A 19 -24.32 2.56 0.45
CA ALA A 19 -23.10 3.27 0.10
C ALA A 19 -22.44 3.92 1.32
N ASN A 20 -23.22 4.55 2.20
CA ASN A 20 -22.71 5.14 3.44
C ASN A 20 -22.13 4.07 4.36
N HIS A 21 -22.83 2.96 4.57
CA HIS A 21 -22.36 1.90 5.43
C HIS A 21 -21.05 1.27 4.92
N LEU A 22 -20.94 1.01 3.62
CA LEU A 22 -19.69 0.53 3.04
C LEU A 22 -18.55 1.54 3.24
N ASN A 23 -18.85 2.84 3.17
CA ASN A 23 -17.85 3.85 3.42
C ASN A 23 -17.37 3.84 4.87
N ASP A 24 -18.31 3.82 5.83
CA ASP A 24 -18.04 3.70 7.26
C ASP A 24 -17.18 2.46 7.55
N HIS A 25 -17.58 1.31 6.98
CA HIS A 25 -16.87 0.05 7.13
C HIS A 25 -15.44 0.13 6.59
N PHE A 26 -15.24 0.65 5.38
CA PHE A 26 -13.91 0.72 4.77
C PHE A 26 -12.98 1.72 5.47
N VAL A 27 -13.50 2.83 6.01
CA VAL A 27 -12.69 3.76 6.80
C VAL A 27 -12.28 3.14 8.14
N MET A 28 -13.18 2.37 8.77
CA MET A 28 -12.94 1.75 10.07
C MET A 28 -12.23 0.39 10.00
N ILE A 29 -12.00 -0.17 8.80
CA ILE A 29 -11.53 -1.55 8.65
C ILE A 29 -10.19 -1.79 9.34
N ALA A 30 -9.26 -0.83 9.25
CA ALA A 30 -7.95 -0.90 9.87
C ALA A 30 -8.06 -0.87 11.41
N ASP A 31 -8.79 0.10 11.95
CA ASP A 31 -8.98 0.26 13.39
C ASP A 31 -9.70 -0.95 14.01
N ASN A 32 -10.71 -1.48 13.31
CA ASN A 32 -11.42 -2.69 13.74
C ASN A 32 -10.51 -3.92 13.71
N THR A 33 -9.70 -4.08 12.66
CA THR A 33 -8.72 -5.19 12.54
C THR A 33 -7.71 -5.15 13.69
N LEU A 34 -7.18 -3.96 14.00
CA LEU A 34 -6.22 -3.76 15.10
C LEU A 34 -6.85 -4.05 16.46
N LYS A 35 -8.05 -3.51 16.73
CA LYS A 35 -8.78 -3.74 17.98
C LYS A 35 -9.11 -5.21 18.21
N GLN A 36 -9.57 -5.92 17.18
CA GLN A 36 -9.89 -7.35 17.27
C GLN A 36 -8.66 -8.21 17.61
N ASN A 37 -7.46 -7.75 17.24
CA ASN A 37 -6.21 -8.44 17.50
C ASN A 37 -5.45 -7.89 18.72
N GLY A 38 -6.14 -7.13 19.59
CA GLY A 38 -5.58 -6.62 20.85
C GLY A 38 -4.49 -5.56 20.68
N GLN A 39 -4.37 -4.96 19.50
CA GLN A 39 -3.40 -3.90 19.21
C GLN A 39 -4.07 -2.53 19.32
N ILE A 40 -4.21 -2.01 20.55
CA ILE A 40 -4.73 -0.67 20.80
C ILE A 40 -3.54 0.26 21.11
N ASN A 41 -3.33 1.28 20.28
CA ASN A 41 -2.43 2.43 20.55
C ASN A 41 -1.04 2.07 21.12
N THR A 42 -0.32 1.15 20.48
CA THR A 42 1.11 0.92 20.76
C THR A 42 1.95 1.56 19.66
N THR A 43 1.87 2.89 19.52
CA THR A 43 2.89 3.64 18.79
C THR A 43 4.17 3.63 19.62
N LEU A 44 4.98 2.60 19.42
CA LEU A 44 6.35 2.62 19.91
C LEU A 44 7.18 3.53 18.99
N PRO A 45 8.14 4.29 19.52
CA PRO A 45 9.01 5.12 18.70
C PRO A 45 9.68 4.26 17.63
N VAL A 46 9.59 4.69 16.36
CA VAL A 46 10.37 4.06 15.28
C VAL A 46 11.84 4.13 15.69
N PRO A 47 12.58 3.01 15.74
CA PRO A 47 14.00 3.03 16.03
C PRO A 47 14.68 4.01 15.07
N GLN A 48 15.35 5.02 15.61
CA GLN A 48 16.17 5.91 14.80
C GLN A 48 17.40 5.12 14.39
N ASN A 49 17.38 4.55 13.18
CA ASN A 49 18.60 4.03 12.59
C ASN A 49 19.50 5.21 12.29
N GLN A 50 20.64 5.28 12.98
CA GLN A 50 21.68 6.30 12.82
C GLN A 50 22.44 6.12 11.49
N HIS A 51 21.73 6.09 10.35
CA HIS A 51 22.38 6.19 9.05
C HIS A 51 22.71 7.67 8.77
N HIS A 52 23.74 8.18 9.46
CA HIS A 52 24.13 9.58 9.43
C HIS A 52 24.67 10.08 8.07
N ASN A 53 24.69 9.24 7.02
CA ASN A 53 25.31 9.55 5.73
C ASN A 53 24.44 9.24 4.49
N ILE A 54 23.13 8.99 4.62
CA ILE A 54 22.28 8.82 3.43
C ILE A 54 21.95 10.22 2.86
N PRO A 55 22.26 10.50 1.58
CA PRO A 55 21.88 11.77 0.97
C PRO A 55 20.36 11.97 1.01
N SER A 56 19.89 13.21 1.11
CA SER A 56 18.45 13.46 1.12
C SER A 56 17.85 13.28 -0.29
N LEU A 57 16.68 12.64 -0.38
CA LEU A 57 15.92 12.57 -1.63
C LEU A 57 15.57 13.98 -2.13
N PHE A 58 16.03 14.31 -3.34
CA PHE A 58 15.69 15.57 -4.00
C PHE A 58 14.62 15.36 -5.07
N LEU A 59 13.44 15.96 -4.87
CA LEU A 59 12.37 16.00 -5.87
C LEU A 59 12.67 17.05 -6.94
N HIS A 60 13.61 16.73 -7.84
CA HIS A 60 13.97 17.64 -8.93
C HIS A 60 12.79 17.90 -9.88
N PRO A 61 12.72 19.08 -10.53
CA PRO A 61 11.66 19.41 -11.48
C PRO A 61 11.48 18.36 -12.58
N THR A 62 10.26 18.28 -13.12
CA THR A 62 9.86 17.50 -14.29
C THR A 62 9.74 18.40 -15.53
N THR A 63 9.80 17.79 -16.71
CA THR A 63 9.52 18.44 -18.00
C THR A 63 8.19 17.95 -18.59
N GLU A 64 7.70 18.65 -19.60
CA GLU A 64 6.53 18.25 -20.38
C GLU A 64 6.73 16.88 -21.04
N GLN A 65 7.92 16.60 -21.58
CA GLN A 65 8.22 15.31 -22.20
C GLN A 65 8.17 14.16 -21.17
N GLU A 66 8.67 14.39 -19.95
CA GLU A 66 8.56 13.40 -18.86
C GLU A 66 7.09 13.15 -18.49
N VAL A 67 6.27 14.20 -18.41
CA VAL A 67 4.82 14.08 -18.18
C VAL A 67 4.13 13.27 -19.28
N ILE A 68 4.41 13.56 -20.56
CA ILE A 68 3.87 12.78 -21.70
C ILE A 68 4.29 11.30 -21.57
N SER A 69 5.56 11.05 -21.28
CA SER A 69 6.10 9.70 -21.12
C SER A 69 5.35 8.93 -20.03
N VAL A 70 5.16 9.56 -18.86
CA VAL A 70 4.36 9.01 -17.76
C VAL A 70 2.94 8.68 -18.20
N ILE A 71 2.23 9.63 -18.86
CA ILE A 71 0.87 9.43 -19.35
C ILE A 71 0.79 8.25 -20.34
N ASN A 72 1.81 8.08 -21.18
CA ASN A 72 1.87 6.98 -22.15
C ASN A 72 1.94 5.60 -21.49
N THR A 73 2.54 5.49 -20.30
CA THR A 73 2.60 4.22 -19.54
C THR A 73 1.23 3.75 -19.03
N PHE A 74 0.25 4.64 -18.91
CA PHE A 74 -1.05 4.28 -18.35
C PHE A 74 -1.88 3.44 -19.31
N LYS A 75 -2.53 2.40 -18.78
CA LYS A 75 -3.55 1.65 -19.52
C LYS A 75 -4.76 2.56 -19.76
N ALA A 76 -5.25 2.61 -21.00
CA ALA A 76 -6.38 3.46 -21.42
C ALA A 76 -7.74 2.94 -20.87
N LYS A 77 -7.91 2.99 -19.55
CA LYS A 77 -9.13 2.53 -18.87
C LYS A 77 -10.21 3.62 -18.89
N PRO A 78 -11.50 3.24 -19.02
CA PRO A 78 -12.63 4.19 -19.00
C PRO A 78 -13.03 4.60 -17.57
N SER A 79 -12.60 3.88 -16.55
CA SER A 79 -12.86 4.23 -15.15
C SER A 79 -12.18 5.55 -14.78
N ALA A 80 -12.88 6.40 -14.04
CA ALA A 80 -12.39 7.70 -13.58
C ALA A 80 -12.58 7.87 -12.07
N GLY A 81 -11.86 8.82 -11.48
CA GLY A 81 -12.05 9.21 -10.09
C GLY A 81 -13.29 10.08 -9.88
N VAL A 82 -13.27 10.92 -8.86
CA VAL A 82 -14.36 11.88 -8.58
C VAL A 82 -14.47 12.99 -9.63
N ASP A 83 -13.39 13.25 -10.37
CA ASP A 83 -13.29 14.25 -11.44
C ASP A 83 -14.00 13.83 -12.75
N GLY A 84 -14.35 12.55 -12.89
CA GLY A 84 -14.95 12.02 -14.13
C GLY A 84 -13.98 11.92 -15.31
N ILE A 85 -12.68 12.20 -15.11
CA ILE A 85 -11.68 12.23 -16.19
C ILE A 85 -10.90 10.90 -16.23
N SER A 86 -11.23 10.08 -17.23
CA SER A 86 -10.61 8.77 -17.41
C SER A 86 -9.19 8.86 -18.00
N ALA A 87 -8.38 7.82 -17.79
CA ALA A 87 -7.07 7.72 -18.40
C ALA A 87 -7.13 7.73 -19.93
N LYS A 88 -8.22 7.23 -20.54
CA LYS A 88 -8.45 7.32 -21.99
C LYS A 88 -8.49 8.77 -22.47
N ILE A 89 -9.20 9.64 -21.75
CA ILE A 89 -9.31 11.07 -22.08
C ILE A 89 -7.96 11.77 -21.89
N VAL A 90 -7.30 11.54 -20.74
CA VAL A 90 -5.97 12.13 -20.47
C VAL A 90 -4.96 11.77 -21.55
N LYS A 91 -4.94 10.52 -22.02
CA LYS A 91 -4.04 10.11 -23.12
C LYS A 91 -4.38 10.78 -24.45
N ALA A 92 -5.65 11.00 -24.74
CA ALA A 92 -6.09 11.64 -25.98
C ALA A 92 -5.75 13.15 -26.00
N CYS A 93 -5.76 13.80 -24.83
CA CYS A 93 -5.52 15.24 -24.68
C CYS A 93 -4.14 15.59 -24.11
N LYS A 94 -3.19 14.63 -24.07
CA LYS A 94 -1.92 14.77 -23.35
C LYS A 94 -1.09 15.95 -23.84
N GLU A 95 -1.07 16.19 -25.15
CA GLU A 95 -0.31 17.28 -25.78
C GLU A 95 -0.81 18.66 -25.32
N GLN A 96 -2.12 18.78 -25.06
CA GLN A 96 -2.75 20.04 -24.64
C GLN A 96 -2.60 20.31 -23.13
N ILE A 97 -2.50 19.24 -22.33
CA ILE A 97 -2.50 19.34 -20.86
C ILE A 97 -1.12 19.16 -20.23
N GLN A 98 -0.10 18.79 -21.00
CA GLN A 98 1.25 18.54 -20.48
C GLN A 98 1.84 19.76 -19.77
N LEU A 99 1.67 20.97 -20.33
CA LEU A 99 2.21 22.20 -19.77
C LEU A 99 1.61 22.51 -18.39
N PRO A 100 0.28 22.63 -18.21
CA PRO A 100 -0.28 22.90 -16.89
C PRO A 100 0.00 21.77 -15.88
N LEU A 101 0.06 20.50 -16.31
CA LEU A 101 0.42 19.40 -15.41
C LEU A 101 1.87 19.46 -14.95
N THR A 102 2.78 19.87 -15.83
CA THR A 102 4.20 20.09 -15.52
C THR A 102 4.34 21.18 -14.46
N ASP A 103 3.65 22.31 -14.63
CA ASP A 103 3.67 23.42 -13.67
C ASP A 103 3.11 23.01 -12.30
N ILE A 104 2.00 22.26 -12.29
CA ILE A 104 1.41 21.75 -11.04
C ILE A 104 2.38 20.80 -10.33
N ALA A 105 3.01 19.86 -11.06
CA ALA A 105 3.96 18.93 -10.48
C ALA A 105 5.20 19.66 -9.92
N ASN A 106 5.76 20.61 -10.67
CA ASN A 106 6.92 21.38 -10.24
C ASN A 106 6.64 22.25 -9.02
N LYS A 107 5.47 22.93 -8.98
CA LYS A 107 5.03 23.66 -7.78
C LYS A 107 4.83 22.72 -6.60
N SER A 108 4.24 21.55 -6.83
CA SER A 108 4.04 20.52 -5.80
C SER A 108 5.38 20.08 -5.19
N PHE A 109 6.40 19.80 -6.01
CA PHE A 109 7.72 19.40 -5.55
C PHE A 109 8.44 20.52 -4.80
N ALA A 110 8.46 21.73 -5.36
CA ALA A 110 9.13 22.89 -4.77
C ALA A 110 8.52 23.29 -3.42
N GLN A 111 7.20 23.15 -3.26
CA GLN A 111 6.51 23.48 -2.02
C GLN A 111 6.54 22.35 -0.99
N GLY A 112 6.84 21.12 -1.41
CA GLY A 112 6.66 19.93 -0.58
C GLY A 112 5.19 19.64 -0.27
N LYS A 113 4.28 19.88 -1.23
CA LYS A 113 2.84 19.73 -1.00
C LYS A 113 2.17 18.96 -2.13
N PHE A 114 1.44 17.91 -1.78
CA PHE A 114 0.59 17.20 -2.72
C PHE A 114 -0.71 17.98 -2.99
N PRO A 115 -1.19 18.11 -4.25
CA PRO A 115 -2.36 18.92 -4.56
C PRO A 115 -3.63 18.44 -3.83
N GLU A 116 -4.25 19.32 -3.07
CA GLU A 116 -5.38 18.99 -2.18
C GLU A 116 -6.59 18.39 -2.92
N LEU A 117 -6.94 18.94 -4.08
CA LEU A 117 -8.06 18.43 -4.90
C LEU A 117 -7.84 17.00 -5.42
N LEU A 118 -6.59 16.54 -5.46
CA LEU A 118 -6.24 15.19 -5.91
C LEU A 118 -6.23 14.16 -4.77
N LYS A 119 -6.50 14.58 -3.51
CA LYS A 119 -6.54 13.70 -2.33
C LYS A 119 -7.87 12.98 -2.12
N VAL A 120 -8.82 13.13 -3.05
CA VAL A 120 -10.13 12.47 -2.97
C VAL A 120 -10.15 11.21 -3.84
N ALA A 121 -10.39 10.06 -3.20
CA ALA A 121 -10.56 8.78 -3.87
C ALA A 121 -12.05 8.45 -4.05
N LYS A 122 -12.42 7.97 -5.24
CA LYS A 122 -13.70 7.32 -5.45
C LYS A 122 -13.54 5.82 -5.23
N VAL A 123 -14.21 5.25 -4.24
CA VAL A 123 -14.07 3.85 -3.86
C VAL A 123 -15.16 3.02 -4.52
N TYR A 124 -14.74 1.98 -5.22
CA TYR A 124 -15.60 0.94 -5.78
C TYR A 124 -15.53 -0.31 -4.90
N PRO A 125 -16.63 -0.73 -4.26
CA PRO A 125 -16.66 -1.94 -3.46
C PRO A 125 -16.64 -3.16 -4.39
N LYS A 126 -15.50 -3.83 -4.47
CA LYS A 126 -15.33 -5.05 -5.27
C LYS A 126 -15.59 -6.27 -4.40
N PHE A 127 -16.63 -7.03 -4.71
CA PHE A 127 -16.91 -8.30 -4.06
C PHE A 127 -15.74 -9.28 -4.24
N LYS A 128 -15.30 -9.91 -3.15
CA LYS A 128 -14.18 -10.86 -3.10
C LYS A 128 -14.69 -12.31 -3.14
N LYS A 129 -15.45 -12.74 -2.14
CA LYS A 129 -16.01 -14.09 -1.95
C LYS A 129 -16.97 -14.10 -0.74
N GLY A 130 -17.77 -15.15 -0.54
CA GLY A 130 -18.59 -15.32 0.67
C GLY A 130 -20.02 -14.79 0.52
N ASP A 131 -20.60 -14.30 1.61
CA ASP A 131 -21.92 -13.68 1.61
C ASP A 131 -21.83 -12.24 1.05
N ALA A 132 -22.62 -11.94 0.03
CA ALA A 132 -22.69 -10.61 -0.59
C ALA A 132 -23.40 -9.57 0.27
N THR A 133 -24.07 -9.97 1.35
CA THR A 133 -24.69 -9.05 2.32
C THR A 133 -23.72 -8.60 3.42
N ASP A 134 -22.56 -9.25 3.54
CA ASP A 134 -21.53 -8.91 4.53
C ASP A 134 -20.47 -7.98 3.93
N ALA A 135 -20.28 -6.81 4.55
CA ALA A 135 -19.31 -5.81 4.13
C ALA A 135 -17.85 -6.31 4.14
N ASN A 136 -17.50 -7.26 5.01
CA ASN A 136 -16.14 -7.83 5.11
C ASN A 136 -15.71 -8.57 3.83
N ASN A 137 -16.69 -9.01 3.05
CA ASN A 137 -16.50 -9.73 1.80
C ASN A 137 -16.24 -8.81 0.60
N TYR A 138 -16.12 -7.49 0.83
CA TYR A 138 -15.78 -6.49 -0.17
C TYR A 138 -14.37 -5.92 0.02
N ARG A 139 -13.75 -5.53 -1.10
CA ARG A 139 -12.48 -4.80 -1.14
C ARG A 139 -12.71 -3.36 -1.61
N PRO A 140 -12.11 -2.35 -0.95
CA PRO A 140 -12.24 -0.95 -1.34
C PRO A 140 -11.30 -0.59 -2.49
N ILE A 141 -11.72 -0.77 -3.75
CA ILE A 141 -10.89 -0.39 -4.90
C ILE A 141 -10.94 1.13 -5.10
N SER A 142 -9.83 1.80 -4.84
CA SER A 142 -9.71 3.25 -4.97
C SER A 142 -9.45 3.67 -6.43
N LEU A 143 -10.41 4.37 -7.01
CA LEU A 143 -10.27 5.10 -8.26
C LEU A 143 -9.85 6.54 -7.95
N ILE A 144 -8.54 6.77 -7.97
CA ILE A 144 -7.96 8.11 -7.86
C ILE A 144 -7.92 8.81 -9.22
N SER A 145 -7.85 10.15 -9.20
CA SER A 145 -7.68 10.98 -10.40
C SER A 145 -6.49 10.50 -11.23
N THR A 146 -6.62 10.52 -12.56
CA THR A 146 -5.50 10.22 -13.44
C THR A 146 -4.36 11.24 -13.25
N PHE A 147 -4.69 12.49 -12.91
CA PHE A 147 -3.69 13.52 -12.61
C PHE A 147 -2.90 13.21 -11.33
N SER A 148 -3.57 12.66 -10.30
CA SER A 148 -2.91 12.12 -9.09
C SER A 148 -1.85 11.10 -9.47
N LYS A 149 -2.22 10.14 -10.35
CA LYS A 149 -1.31 9.09 -10.82
C LYS A 149 -0.10 9.65 -11.56
N VAL A 150 -0.25 10.73 -12.34
CA VAL A 150 0.89 11.37 -13.02
C VAL A 150 1.90 11.87 -11.99
N ILE A 151 1.45 12.67 -11.02
CA ILE A 151 2.34 13.26 -10.01
C ILE A 151 2.97 12.18 -9.13
N GLU A 152 2.17 11.19 -8.69
CA GLU A 152 2.67 10.04 -7.94
C GLU A 152 3.74 9.26 -8.72
N LYS A 153 3.55 9.07 -10.03
CA LYS A 153 4.51 8.34 -10.86
C LYS A 153 5.82 9.11 -11.03
N LEU A 154 5.77 10.43 -11.14
CA LEU A 154 6.96 11.29 -11.19
C LEU A 154 7.75 11.22 -9.88
N VAL A 155 7.08 11.28 -8.73
CA VAL A 155 7.73 11.09 -7.42
C VAL A 155 8.27 9.68 -7.27
N LEU A 156 7.51 8.67 -7.70
CA LEU A 156 7.93 7.28 -7.63
C LEU A 156 9.23 7.03 -8.41
N THR A 157 9.39 7.63 -9.60
CA THR A 157 10.63 7.51 -10.38
C THR A 157 11.84 8.02 -9.60
N ARG A 158 11.71 9.22 -9.01
CA ARG A 158 12.77 9.85 -8.19
C ARG A 158 13.07 9.05 -6.92
N LEU A 159 12.01 8.58 -6.25
CA LEU A 159 12.10 7.73 -5.06
C LEU A 159 12.84 6.42 -5.35
N LEU A 160 12.45 5.70 -6.40
CA LEU A 160 13.11 4.43 -6.75
C LEU A 160 14.56 4.64 -7.15
N GLN A 161 14.87 5.69 -7.93
CA GLN A 161 16.25 6.02 -8.27
C GLN A 161 17.10 6.24 -7.02
N HIS A 162 16.62 7.05 -6.07
CA HIS A 162 17.28 7.28 -4.77
C HIS A 162 17.52 5.98 -4.00
N LEU A 163 16.48 5.15 -3.88
CA LEU A 163 16.55 3.88 -3.15
C LEU A 163 17.55 2.89 -3.76
N TYR A 164 17.57 2.76 -5.09
CA TYR A 164 18.53 1.88 -5.79
C TYR A 164 19.95 2.43 -5.73
N GLN A 165 20.14 3.74 -5.97
CA GLN A 165 21.45 4.37 -5.97
C GLN A 165 22.17 4.24 -4.61
N HIS A 166 21.41 4.21 -3.52
CA HIS A 166 21.94 4.12 -2.16
C HIS A 166 21.76 2.74 -1.51
N ASN A 167 21.35 1.71 -2.27
CA ASN A 167 21.15 0.34 -1.79
C ASN A 167 20.26 0.26 -0.52
N LEU A 168 19.16 1.02 -0.51
CA LEU A 168 18.28 1.18 0.65
C LEU A 168 17.14 0.15 0.71
N LEU A 169 16.98 -0.68 -0.32
CA LEU A 169 15.94 -1.69 -0.39
C LEU A 169 16.41 -3.02 0.16
N ASN A 170 15.53 -3.69 0.89
CA ASN A 170 15.74 -5.05 1.35
C ASN A 170 15.79 -6.03 0.16
N ASN A 171 16.91 -6.75 0.05
CA ASN A 171 17.13 -7.74 -1.00
C ASN A 171 16.23 -8.97 -0.90
N LYS A 172 15.55 -9.19 0.22
CA LYS A 172 14.59 -10.29 0.42
C LYS A 172 13.15 -9.97 0.01
N GLN A 173 12.88 -8.74 -0.46
CA GLN A 173 11.59 -8.37 -1.04
C GLN A 173 11.59 -8.61 -2.56
N HIS A 174 10.62 -9.37 -3.05
CA HIS A 174 10.40 -9.68 -4.47
C HIS A 174 9.17 -8.97 -5.07
N GLY A 175 8.16 -8.69 -4.25
CA GLY A 175 6.93 -8.04 -4.70
C GLY A 175 7.20 -6.61 -5.13
N PHE A 176 6.58 -6.18 -6.23
CA PHE A 176 6.68 -4.82 -6.80
C PHE A 176 8.10 -4.26 -7.01
N MET A 177 9.14 -5.11 -7.01
CA MET A 177 10.53 -4.74 -7.28
C MET A 177 10.88 -4.95 -8.75
N ALA A 178 11.70 -4.06 -9.30
CA ALA A 178 12.15 -4.19 -10.68
C ALA A 178 13.04 -5.43 -10.82
N GLY A 179 12.86 -6.21 -11.89
CA GLY A 179 13.63 -7.44 -12.13
C GLY A 179 13.25 -8.62 -11.23
N LYS A 180 12.27 -8.48 -10.33
CA LYS A 180 11.76 -9.56 -9.49
C LYS A 180 10.32 -9.91 -9.84
N SER A 181 9.97 -11.15 -9.58
CA SER A 181 8.65 -11.74 -9.87
C SER A 181 8.34 -12.87 -8.90
N THR A 182 7.13 -13.42 -8.99
CA THR A 182 6.76 -14.64 -8.25
C THR A 182 7.69 -15.79 -8.58
N SER A 183 8.17 -15.90 -9.82
CA SER A 183 9.15 -16.92 -10.22
C SER A 183 10.46 -16.75 -9.48
N THR A 184 11.00 -15.53 -9.37
CA THR A 184 12.25 -15.29 -8.63
C THR A 184 12.11 -15.61 -7.14
N ALA A 185 10.93 -15.36 -6.56
CA ALA A 185 10.65 -15.68 -5.16
C ALA A 185 10.56 -17.20 -4.95
N ILE A 186 9.91 -17.93 -5.86
CA ILE A 186 9.84 -19.39 -5.79
C ILE A 186 11.24 -20.01 -5.97
N VAL A 187 12.06 -19.47 -6.85
CA VAL A 187 13.44 -19.95 -7.04
C VAL A 187 14.25 -19.78 -5.74
N ASP A 188 14.28 -18.57 -5.15
CA ASP A 188 15.01 -18.33 -3.88
C ASP A 188 14.48 -19.22 -2.74
N LEU A 189 13.16 -19.44 -2.68
CA LEU A 189 12.53 -20.36 -1.73
C LEU A 189 13.03 -21.80 -1.91
N VAL A 190 13.01 -22.32 -3.14
CA VAL A 190 13.38 -23.70 -3.45
C VAL A 190 14.88 -23.91 -3.25
N GLU A 191 15.72 -22.98 -3.72
CA GLU A 191 17.17 -23.02 -3.51
C GLU A 191 17.50 -23.04 -2.01
N THR A 192 16.89 -22.14 -1.22
CA THR A 192 17.09 -22.13 0.24
C THR A 192 16.68 -23.46 0.88
N ILE A 193 15.61 -24.11 0.43
CA ILE A 193 15.20 -25.43 0.95
C ILE A 193 16.21 -26.51 0.57
N ILE A 194 16.69 -26.52 -0.67
CA ILE A 194 17.70 -27.47 -1.16
C ILE A 194 19.00 -27.32 -0.35
N ASP A 195 19.49 -26.09 -0.15
CA ASP A 195 20.70 -25.81 0.63
C ASP A 195 20.63 -26.39 2.05
N HIS A 196 19.46 -26.30 2.70
CA HIS A 196 19.25 -26.91 4.01
C HIS A 196 19.29 -28.44 3.93
N LEU A 197 18.63 -29.05 2.94
CA LEU A 197 18.63 -30.51 2.77
C LEU A 197 20.03 -31.05 2.48
N GLU A 198 20.80 -30.38 1.62
CA GLU A 198 22.20 -30.75 1.32
C GLU A 198 23.13 -30.61 2.52
N SER A 199 22.78 -29.74 3.46
CA SER A 199 23.49 -29.57 4.74
C SER A 199 23.05 -30.56 5.83
N ASP A 200 22.25 -31.58 5.48
CA ASP A 200 21.53 -32.50 6.40
C ASP A 200 20.65 -31.81 7.44
N ASN A 201 20.24 -30.56 7.19
CA ASN A 201 19.30 -29.87 8.06
C ASN A 201 17.87 -30.31 7.73
N ILE A 202 17.00 -30.29 8.75
CA ILE A 202 15.56 -30.37 8.54
C ILE A 202 15.08 -28.98 8.13
N PRO A 203 14.54 -28.77 6.91
CA PRO A 203 13.99 -27.47 6.54
C PRO A 203 12.62 -27.24 7.19
N MET A 204 12.34 -26.01 7.57
CA MET A 204 11.02 -25.56 8.05
C MET A 204 10.67 -24.22 7.43
N ALA A 205 9.42 -24.08 7.00
CA ALA A 205 8.87 -22.83 6.49
C ALA A 205 7.68 -22.39 7.35
N ILE A 206 7.66 -21.13 7.76
CA ILE A 206 6.52 -20.50 8.42
C ILE A 206 5.96 -19.46 7.46
N LEU A 207 4.70 -19.62 7.08
CA LEU A 207 4.01 -18.70 6.17
C LEU A 207 3.20 -17.71 6.99
N LEU A 208 3.44 -16.42 6.77
CA LEU A 208 2.76 -15.30 7.42
C LEU A 208 1.84 -14.61 6.42
N ASP A 209 0.60 -14.35 6.83
CA ASP A 209 -0.43 -13.65 6.04
C ASP A 209 -0.88 -12.41 6.83
N TYR A 210 -0.66 -11.21 6.27
CA TYR A 210 -1.07 -9.96 6.91
C TYR A 210 -2.55 -9.68 6.68
N SER A 211 -3.25 -9.35 7.76
CA SER A 211 -4.62 -8.89 7.70
C SER A 211 -4.70 -7.44 7.24
N LYS A 212 -5.28 -7.22 6.05
CA LYS A 212 -5.58 -5.88 5.50
C LYS A 212 -4.35 -4.96 5.45
N ALA A 213 -3.20 -5.53 5.04
CA ALA A 213 -1.87 -4.92 5.15
C ALA A 213 -1.79 -3.46 4.65
N PHE A 214 -2.36 -3.15 3.47
CA PHE A 214 -2.36 -1.81 2.89
C PHE A 214 -3.26 -0.81 3.62
N ASP A 215 -4.32 -1.28 4.26
CA ASP A 215 -5.29 -0.46 4.98
C ASP A 215 -4.78 -0.11 6.39
N CYS A 216 -3.95 -0.98 6.99
CA CYS A 216 -3.47 -0.86 8.37
C CYS A 216 -2.29 0.10 8.57
N LEU A 217 -1.62 0.58 7.51
CA LEU A 217 -0.40 1.38 7.62
C LEU A 217 -0.61 2.66 8.46
N ASP A 218 0.17 2.80 9.53
CA ASP A 218 0.21 4.04 10.31
C ASP A 218 1.00 5.12 9.54
N HIS A 219 0.40 6.30 9.34
CA HIS A 219 1.05 7.37 8.58
C HIS A 219 2.29 7.93 9.30
N ASN A 220 2.26 8.06 10.63
CA ASN A 220 3.40 8.60 11.39
C ASN A 220 4.58 7.62 11.39
N GLN A 221 4.32 6.33 11.56
CA GLN A 221 5.36 5.32 11.50
C GLN A 221 5.93 5.19 10.08
N LEU A 222 5.08 5.25 9.04
CA LEU A 222 5.53 5.28 7.65
C LEU A 222 6.46 6.47 7.42
N LEU A 223 6.07 7.67 7.83
CA LEU A 223 6.92 8.87 7.70
C LEU A 223 8.24 8.72 8.47
N GLY A 224 8.21 8.16 9.68
CA GLY A 224 9.42 7.85 10.45
C GLY A 224 10.36 6.89 9.73
N LYS A 225 9.82 5.82 9.12
CA LYS A 225 10.62 4.87 8.32
C LYS A 225 11.15 5.50 7.03
N LEU A 226 10.37 6.34 6.36
CA LEU A 226 10.84 7.08 5.18
C LEU A 226 12.00 8.01 5.55
N LYS A 227 11.97 8.66 6.71
CA LYS A 227 13.08 9.48 7.20
C LYS A 227 14.37 8.68 7.36
N ASN A 228 14.29 7.46 7.89
CA ASN A 228 15.45 6.55 8.00
C ASN A 228 16.04 6.14 6.63
N LEU A 229 15.34 6.40 5.52
CA LEU A 229 15.78 6.15 4.14
C LEU A 229 16.29 7.43 3.44
N GLY A 230 16.56 8.51 4.19
CA GLY A 230 17.01 9.79 3.65
C GLY A 230 15.89 10.63 3.02
N ILE A 231 14.62 10.36 3.34
CA ILE A 231 13.51 11.17 2.86
C ILE A 231 13.27 12.28 3.89
N GLU A 232 13.88 13.43 3.63
CA GLU A 232 13.91 14.58 4.53
C GLU A 232 13.51 15.88 3.81
N GLY A 233 13.38 16.98 4.57
CA GLY A 233 13.07 18.30 4.04
C GLY A 233 11.82 18.31 3.15
N LYS A 234 11.92 18.89 1.95
CA LYS A 234 10.78 19.05 1.04
C LYS A 234 10.19 17.73 0.55
N ALA A 235 10.99 16.68 0.44
CA ALA A 235 10.46 15.37 0.08
C ALA A 235 9.63 14.78 1.23
N ALA A 236 10.09 14.91 2.47
CA ALA A 236 9.31 14.51 3.66
C ALA A 236 8.00 15.29 3.78
N ASP A 237 8.05 16.63 3.64
CA ASP A 237 6.86 17.50 3.60
C ASP A 237 5.85 16.99 2.55
N TRP A 238 6.35 16.59 1.38
CA TRP A 238 5.51 16.10 0.28
C TRP A 238 4.81 14.78 0.63
N PHE A 239 5.53 13.80 1.19
CA PHE A 239 4.95 12.52 1.60
C PHE A 239 3.94 12.70 2.75
N GLU A 240 4.25 13.55 3.72
CA GLU A 240 3.32 13.90 4.80
C GLU A 240 2.05 14.51 4.19
N SER A 241 2.20 15.50 3.31
CA SER A 241 1.08 16.09 2.59
C SER A 241 0.31 15.08 1.74
N TYR A 242 0.96 14.08 1.15
CA TYR A 242 0.32 13.06 0.32
C TYR A 242 -0.55 12.09 1.14
N LEU A 243 -0.10 11.75 2.35
CA LEU A 243 -0.75 10.79 3.25
C LEU A 243 -1.87 11.43 4.07
N LEU A 244 -1.68 12.66 4.55
CA LEU A 244 -2.63 13.32 5.44
C LEU A 244 -3.82 13.96 4.70
N ASN A 245 -4.94 14.08 5.41
CA ASN A 245 -6.19 14.70 4.96
C ASN A 245 -6.78 14.09 3.68
N ARG A 246 -6.49 12.81 3.44
CA ARG A 246 -7.11 12.07 2.34
C ARG A 246 -8.57 11.81 2.62
N LYS A 247 -9.36 11.84 1.56
CA LYS A 247 -10.81 11.63 1.63
C LYS A 247 -11.24 10.53 0.69
N GLN A 248 -12.31 9.83 1.03
CA GLN A 248 -12.95 8.86 0.17
C GLN A 248 -14.46 9.00 0.11
N ILE A 249 -15.02 8.58 -1.03
CA ILE A 249 -16.45 8.47 -1.30
C ILE A 249 -16.70 7.11 -1.94
N VAL A 250 -17.60 6.31 -1.39
CA VAL A 250 -18.04 5.05 -2.00
C VAL A 250 -19.09 5.33 -3.06
N GLU A 251 -18.91 4.78 -4.25
CA GLU A 251 -19.89 4.82 -5.35
C GLU A 251 -20.38 3.41 -5.65
N ILE A 252 -21.70 3.20 -5.55
CA ILE A 252 -22.35 1.95 -5.97
C ILE A 252 -23.31 2.22 -7.13
N LYS A 253 -23.47 1.21 -7.99
CA LYS A 253 -24.47 1.22 -9.05
C LYS A 253 -25.68 0.41 -8.62
N HIS A 254 -26.87 0.95 -8.83
CA HIS A 254 -28.14 0.27 -8.60
C HIS A 254 -29.05 0.40 -9.82
N MET A 255 -30.05 -0.46 -9.92
CA MET A 255 -31.10 -0.35 -10.92
C MET A 255 -32.23 0.50 -10.33
N ASP A 256 -32.67 1.51 -11.07
CA ASP A 256 -33.85 2.31 -10.77
C ASP A 256 -34.67 2.50 -12.04
N LYS A 257 -35.94 2.08 -11.99
CA LYS A 257 -36.88 2.13 -13.13
C LYS A 257 -36.30 1.59 -14.45
N GLY A 258 -35.56 0.48 -14.40
CA GLY A 258 -34.94 -0.15 -15.57
C GLY A 258 -33.65 0.52 -16.09
N THR A 259 -33.16 1.57 -15.41
CA THR A 259 -31.92 2.26 -15.74
C THR A 259 -30.86 2.04 -14.66
N ILE A 260 -29.59 1.95 -15.06
CA ILE A 260 -28.47 1.85 -14.09
C ILE A 260 -28.11 3.27 -13.64
N GLN A 261 -28.32 3.54 -12.36
CA GLN A 261 -27.93 4.79 -11.72
C GLN A 261 -26.76 4.54 -10.75
N SER A 262 -26.02 5.60 -10.44
CA SER A 262 -24.93 5.57 -9.45
C SER A 262 -25.29 6.45 -8.27
N VAL A 263 -25.14 5.92 -7.06
CA VAL A 263 -25.31 6.66 -5.81
C VAL A 263 -23.98 6.74 -5.09
N LYS A 264 -23.74 7.88 -4.44
CA LYS A 264 -22.50 8.18 -3.71
C LYS A 264 -22.79 8.29 -2.21
N SER A 265 -21.87 7.81 -1.40
CA SER A 265 -21.87 8.05 0.04
C SER A 265 -21.55 9.51 0.37
N LYS A 266 -21.70 9.88 1.64
CA LYS A 266 -21.04 11.05 2.22
C LYS A 266 -19.52 10.90 2.09
N THR A 267 -18.82 12.03 2.04
CA THR A 267 -17.35 12.05 2.06
C THR A 267 -16.83 11.72 3.45
N GLN A 268 -15.79 10.90 3.54
CA GLN A 268 -15.11 10.61 4.80
C GLN A 268 -13.60 10.78 4.68
N THR A 269 -12.96 11.04 5.82
CA THR A 269 -11.51 11.18 5.93
C THR A 269 -10.89 9.82 6.25
N THR A 270 -9.78 9.49 5.59
CA THR A 270 -8.99 8.30 5.88
C THR A 270 -7.79 8.68 6.74
N THR A 271 -7.61 7.99 7.87
CA THR A 271 -6.57 8.29 8.87
C THR A 271 -5.40 7.31 8.85
N ARG A 272 -5.53 6.19 8.14
CA ARG A 272 -4.54 5.12 8.02
C ARG A 272 -4.54 4.54 6.61
N GLY A 273 -3.50 3.77 6.30
CA GLY A 273 -3.40 3.03 5.05
C GLY A 273 -3.04 3.89 3.84
N VAL A 274 -2.95 3.23 2.69
CA VAL A 274 -2.74 3.86 1.38
C VAL A 274 -3.84 3.43 0.41
N PRO A 275 -4.29 4.30 -0.51
CA PRO A 275 -5.40 3.96 -1.39
C PRO A 275 -5.08 2.74 -2.27
N GLN A 276 -5.93 1.70 -2.21
CA GLN A 276 -5.79 0.49 -3.03
C GLN A 276 -6.09 0.78 -4.50
N GLY A 277 -5.07 1.16 -5.26
CA GLY A 277 -5.18 1.65 -6.64
C GLY A 277 -4.35 2.92 -6.92
N SER A 278 -3.70 3.46 -5.89
CA SER A 278 -2.64 4.45 -6.02
C SER A 278 -1.38 3.87 -6.66
N VAL A 279 -0.55 4.75 -7.23
CA VAL A 279 0.75 4.39 -7.82
C VAL A 279 1.78 4.18 -6.72
N LEU A 280 1.77 5.01 -5.68
CA LEU A 280 2.72 4.93 -4.57
C LEU A 280 2.38 3.84 -3.54
N GLY A 281 1.11 3.47 -3.38
CA GLY A 281 0.67 2.56 -2.32
C GLY A 281 1.47 1.25 -2.21
N PRO A 282 1.66 0.49 -3.30
CA PRO A 282 2.47 -0.73 -3.29
C PRO A 282 3.90 -0.53 -2.78
N VAL A 283 4.55 0.55 -3.21
CA VAL A 283 5.95 0.85 -2.83
C VAL A 283 6.03 1.35 -1.40
N LEU A 284 5.09 2.18 -0.96
CA LEU A 284 5.04 2.65 0.42
C LEU A 284 4.85 1.49 1.42
N PHE A 285 4.08 0.46 1.06
CA PHE A 285 3.98 -0.75 1.88
C PHE A 285 5.32 -1.50 1.99
N ILE A 286 6.05 -1.63 0.89
CA ILE A 286 7.38 -2.26 0.88
C ILE A 286 8.35 -1.47 1.76
N LEU A 287 8.35 -0.14 1.64
CA LEU A 287 9.21 0.71 2.46
C LEU A 287 8.83 0.64 3.94
N PHE A 288 7.55 0.45 4.25
CA PHE A 288 7.09 0.26 5.61
C PHE A 288 7.61 -1.04 6.25
N THR A 289 7.75 -2.11 5.47
CA THR A 289 8.25 -3.42 5.93
C THR A 289 9.71 -3.67 5.58
N ASN A 290 10.43 -2.64 5.13
CA ASN A 290 11.79 -2.80 4.59
C ASN A 290 12.80 -3.27 5.65
N ASP A 291 12.61 -2.87 6.91
CA ASP A 291 13.42 -3.27 8.07
C ASP A 291 13.00 -4.60 8.70
N PHE A 292 11.86 -5.19 8.27
CA PHE A 292 11.38 -6.48 8.80
C PHE A 292 12.43 -7.58 8.70
N SER A 293 13.10 -7.69 7.54
CA SER A 293 14.12 -8.71 7.31
C SER A 293 15.25 -8.61 8.32
N SER A 294 15.72 -7.39 8.59
CA SER A 294 16.78 -7.14 9.58
C SER A 294 16.37 -7.52 11.01
N CYS A 295 15.08 -7.46 11.34
CA CYS A 295 14.57 -7.89 12.64
C CYS A 295 14.57 -9.42 12.82
N VAL A 296 14.28 -10.18 11.76
CA VAL A 296 14.10 -11.65 11.86
C VAL A 296 15.30 -12.46 11.37
N GLN A 297 16.24 -11.84 10.63
CA GLN A 297 17.36 -12.52 9.97
C GLN A 297 18.31 -13.27 10.92
N ILE A 298 18.33 -12.90 12.21
CA ILE A 298 19.13 -13.58 13.23
C ILE A 298 18.60 -15.01 13.54
N HIS A 299 17.33 -15.27 13.23
CA HIS A 299 16.67 -16.54 13.54
C HIS A 299 16.28 -17.34 12.28
N CYS A 300 16.13 -16.70 11.13
CA CYS A 300 15.62 -17.32 9.92
C CYS A 300 16.04 -16.55 8.66
N THR A 301 15.87 -17.15 7.49
CA THR A 301 15.94 -16.45 6.20
C THR A 301 14.53 -15.99 5.81
N PRO A 302 14.22 -14.69 5.87
CA PRO A 302 12.94 -14.19 5.39
C PRO A 302 12.91 -14.12 3.87
N LEU A 303 11.75 -14.40 3.29
CA LEU A 303 11.43 -14.22 1.88
C LEU A 303 10.09 -13.52 1.78
N MET A 304 10.05 -12.39 1.08
CA MET A 304 8.87 -11.51 1.05
C MET A 304 8.41 -11.28 -0.38
N TYR A 305 7.10 -11.30 -0.59
CA TYR A 305 6.45 -10.88 -1.82
C TYR A 305 5.26 -9.99 -1.48
N ALA A 306 5.49 -8.67 -1.52
CA ALA A 306 4.54 -7.70 -0.99
C ALA A 306 4.21 -8.05 0.48
N ASP A 307 2.94 -8.32 0.78
CA ASP A 307 2.44 -8.76 2.08
C ASP A 307 2.74 -10.24 2.38
N ASP A 308 2.77 -11.12 1.38
CA ASP A 308 3.08 -12.54 1.62
C ASP A 308 4.53 -12.69 2.12
N THR A 309 4.72 -13.29 3.30
CA THR A 309 6.03 -13.45 3.92
C THR A 309 6.26 -14.89 4.38
N VAL A 310 7.44 -15.43 4.08
CA VAL A 310 7.87 -16.76 4.50
C VAL A 310 9.13 -16.63 5.36
N LEU A 311 9.15 -17.31 6.51
CA LEU A 311 10.36 -17.47 7.33
C LEU A 311 10.91 -18.88 7.09
N LEU A 312 12.14 -18.96 6.57
CA LEU A 312 12.81 -20.23 6.27
C LEU A 312 13.86 -20.52 7.33
N LEU A 313 13.84 -21.73 7.86
CA LEU A 313 14.75 -22.20 8.90
C LEU A 313 15.30 -23.57 8.52
N GLY A 314 16.45 -23.93 9.06
CA GLY A 314 16.88 -25.31 9.08
C GLY A 314 17.88 -25.62 10.18
N ASN A 315 17.76 -26.83 10.73
CA ASN A 315 18.70 -27.36 11.71
C ASN A 315 18.67 -28.89 11.69
N LYS A 316 19.81 -29.54 11.99
CA LYS A 316 19.88 -31.00 12.12
C LYS A 316 19.05 -31.54 13.30
N ASN A 317 18.85 -30.73 14.35
CA ASN A 317 18.15 -31.13 15.57
C ASN A 317 16.69 -30.61 15.57
N PRO A 318 15.68 -31.51 15.62
CA PRO A 318 14.25 -31.16 15.69
C PRO A 318 13.87 -30.21 16.84
N ASN A 319 14.51 -30.35 18.00
CA ASN A 319 14.21 -29.51 19.16
C ASN A 319 14.78 -28.10 19.01
N ILE A 320 15.94 -27.97 18.38
CA ILE A 320 16.56 -26.66 18.09
C ILE A 320 15.71 -25.93 17.05
N ILE A 321 15.32 -26.59 15.95
CA ILE A 321 14.49 -25.93 14.93
C ILE A 321 13.14 -25.48 15.47
N ALA A 322 12.48 -26.28 16.33
CA ALA A 322 11.22 -25.87 16.98
C ALA A 322 11.39 -24.63 17.86
N THR A 323 12.48 -24.56 18.62
CA THR A 323 12.82 -23.42 19.49
C THR A 323 13.14 -22.17 18.66
N THR A 324 13.96 -22.30 17.61
CA THR A 324 14.29 -21.19 16.70
C THR A 324 13.07 -20.71 15.93
N ALA A 325 12.21 -21.62 15.47
CA ALA A 325 10.95 -21.29 14.79
C ALA A 325 10.01 -20.48 15.67
N THR A 326 9.86 -20.88 16.94
CA THR A 326 9.06 -20.15 17.92
C THR A 326 9.64 -18.76 18.17
N THR A 327 10.97 -18.65 18.27
CA THR A 327 11.66 -17.36 18.46
C THR A 327 11.50 -16.45 17.24
N ALA A 328 11.65 -16.98 16.03
CA ALA A 328 11.45 -16.25 14.77
C ALA A 328 10.01 -15.74 14.64
N LEU A 329 9.03 -16.61 14.91
CA LEU A 329 7.60 -16.26 14.88
C LEU A 329 7.27 -15.18 15.93
N ASN A 330 7.75 -15.33 17.15
CA ASN A 330 7.54 -14.33 18.20
C ASN A 330 8.19 -12.98 17.85
N THR A 331 9.36 -13.00 17.23
CA THR A 331 10.04 -11.78 16.75
C THR A 331 9.22 -11.10 15.65
N ALA A 332 8.70 -11.87 14.68
CA ALA A 332 7.81 -11.36 13.65
C ALA A 332 6.51 -10.78 14.25
N ILE A 333 5.86 -11.49 15.17
CA ILE A 333 4.64 -11.00 15.86
C ILE A 333 4.93 -9.71 16.63
N ASN A 334 6.07 -9.62 17.31
CA ASN A 334 6.45 -8.41 18.05
C ASN A 334 6.70 -7.24 17.09
N TYR A 335 7.38 -7.47 15.96
CA TYR A 335 7.53 -6.48 14.91
C TYR A 335 6.15 -6.00 14.42
N CYS A 336 5.21 -6.90 14.15
CA CYS A 336 3.88 -6.54 13.70
C CYS A 336 3.17 -5.65 14.72
N LYS A 337 3.20 -6.02 16.01
CA LYS A 337 2.63 -5.22 17.10
C LYS A 337 3.23 -3.82 17.18
N GLN A 338 4.56 -3.71 17.12
CA GLN A 338 5.28 -2.43 17.14
C GLN A 338 4.91 -1.54 15.95
N ASN A 339 4.58 -2.15 14.82
CA ASN A 339 4.28 -1.44 13.59
C ASN A 339 2.78 -1.33 13.27
N SER A 340 1.90 -1.69 14.23
CA SER A 340 0.45 -1.75 14.02
C SER A 340 0.05 -2.53 12.76
N LEU A 341 0.70 -3.68 12.56
CA LEU A 341 0.35 -4.68 11.55
C LEU A 341 -0.24 -5.90 12.26
N VAL A 342 -1.17 -6.57 11.59
CA VAL A 342 -1.87 -7.75 12.10
C VAL A 342 -1.59 -8.94 11.23
#